data_AF-A0A8T1RXX0-F1
#
_entry.id   AF-A0A8T1RXX0-F1
#
_cell.length_a   1.000
_cell.length_b   1.000
_cell.length_c   1.000
_cell.angle_alpha   90.00
_cell.angle_beta   90.00
_cell.angle_gamma   90.00
#
_symmetry.space_group_name_H-M   'P 1'
#
loop_
_entity.id
_entity.type
_entity.pdbx_description
1 polymer ?
#
loop_
_entity_poly.entity_id
_entity_poly.type
_entity_poly.pdbx_seq_one_letter_code
_entity_poly.pdbx_strand_id
1 'polypeptide(L)' 'MENSRKHFHKVPKGYLRFFYAEPASLGGFAYVEIDGKEMSVTYIEASGKSLYKTSLPRRSRL' A
#
# COMPACT_ATOMS: atom_id res chain seq x y z
N MET A 1 10.57 2.40 -18.44
CA MET A 1 10.78 2.46 -16.97
C MET A 1 10.77 1.04 -16.46
N GLU A 2 11.86 0.62 -15.80
CA GLU A 2 12.21 -0.78 -15.58
C GLU A 2 11.49 -1.36 -14.34
N ASN A 3 10.92 -2.57 -14.46
CA ASN A 3 10.39 -3.41 -13.38
C ASN A 3 11.51 -3.93 -12.45
N SER A 4 12.39 -3.03 -11.98
CA SER A 4 13.59 -3.38 -11.24
C SER A 4 13.24 -3.91 -9.85
N ARG A 5 13.48 -5.22 -9.65
CA ARG A 5 13.38 -5.88 -8.34
C ARG A 5 14.75 -6.04 -7.66
N LYS A 6 15.77 -5.27 -8.09
CA LYS A 6 17.16 -5.39 -7.63
C LYS A 6 17.32 -5.32 -6.09
N HIS A 7 16.39 -4.64 -5.41
CA HIS A 7 16.41 -4.48 -3.96
C HIS A 7 15.39 -5.35 -3.21
N PHE A 8 14.70 -6.25 -3.90
CA PHE A 8 13.69 -7.11 -3.29
C PHE A 8 14.26 -7.92 -2.12
N HIS A 9 15.46 -8.49 -2.28
CA HIS A 9 16.15 -9.25 -1.23
C HIS A 9 16.82 -8.39 -0.15
N LYS A 10 16.81 -7.05 -0.30
CA LYS A 10 17.26 -6.13 0.76
C LYS A 10 16.14 -5.78 1.75
N VAL A 11 14.90 -6.21 1.48
CA VAL A 11 13.76 -6.03 2.38
C VAL A 11 13.61 -7.29 3.26
N PRO A 12 13.51 -7.15 4.59
CA PRO A 12 13.29 -8.30 5.47
C PRO A 12 12.08 -9.13 5.05
N LYS A 13 12.22 -10.45 5.17
CA LYS A 13 11.16 -11.39 4.78
C LYS A 13 9.88 -11.08 5.56
N GLY A 14 8.78 -10.93 4.83
CA GLY A 14 7.44 -10.68 5.40
C GLY A 14 7.09 -9.21 5.61
N TYR A 15 7.98 -8.24 5.34
CA TYR A 15 7.66 -6.81 5.52
C TYR A 15 6.85 -6.25 4.36
N LEU A 16 7.21 -6.61 3.12
CA LEU A 16 6.48 -6.18 1.93
C LEU A 16 5.12 -6.88 1.86
N ARG A 17 4.04 -6.11 2.02
CA ARG A 17 2.66 -6.62 1.92
C ARG A 17 1.99 -6.34 0.57
N PHE A 18 2.38 -5.25 -0.08
CA PHE A 18 1.81 -4.83 -1.35
C PHE A 18 2.82 -3.99 -2.17
N PHE A 19 2.86 -4.20 -3.48
CA PHE A 19 3.68 -3.45 -4.44
C PHE A 19 2.96 -3.38 -5.79
N TYR A 20 2.90 -2.19 -6.39
CA TYR A 20 2.30 -1.97 -7.71
C TYR A 20 3.12 -0.93 -8.47
N ALA A 21 3.57 -1.29 -9.68
CA ALA A 21 4.43 -0.45 -10.52
C ALA A 21 4.27 -0.82 -12.00
N GLU A 22 3.04 -1.11 -12.43
CA GLU A 22 2.74 -1.41 -13.84
C GLU A 22 3.10 -0.20 -14.72
N PRO A 23 4.01 -0.31 -15.71
CA PRO A 23 4.42 0.82 -16.53
C PRO A 23 3.30 1.49 -17.33
N ALA A 24 2.25 0.75 -17.67
CA ALA A 24 1.07 1.29 -18.35
C ALA A 24 0.12 2.04 -17.40
N SER A 25 0.33 1.96 -16.09
CA SER A 25 -0.47 2.67 -15.11
C SER A 25 -0.23 4.18 -15.18
N LEU A 26 -1.29 4.97 -15.02
CA LEU A 26 -1.21 6.42 -14.83
C LEU A 26 -0.78 6.80 -13.40
N GLY A 27 -0.39 5.82 -12.58
CA GLY A 27 -0.06 5.99 -11.18
C GLY A 27 -1.28 5.86 -10.27
N GLY A 28 -1.13 6.30 -9.02
CA GLY A 28 -2.17 6.17 -8.01
C GLY A 28 -1.81 6.88 -6.72
N PHE A 29 -2.70 6.78 -5.75
CA PHE A 29 -2.58 7.40 -4.43
C PHE A 29 -3.11 6.46 -3.35
N ALA A 30 -2.86 6.78 -2.08
CA ALA A 30 -3.48 6.12 -0.95
C ALA A 30 -4.61 6.99 -0.40
N TYR A 31 -5.79 6.40 -0.24
CA TYR A 31 -6.92 6.97 0.49
C TYR A 31 -6.94 6.42 1.91
N VAL A 32 -7.07 7.30 2.90
CA VAL A 32 -6.95 6.96 4.32
C VAL A 32 -8.23 7.34 5.04
N GLU A 33 -8.77 6.38 5.79
CA GLU A 33 -9.93 6.54 6.67
C GLU A 33 -9.47 6.25 8.10
N ILE A 34 -9.88 7.06 9.07
CA ILE A 34 -9.55 6.86 10.48
C ILE A 34 -10.84 6.99 11.29
N ASP A 35 -11.10 5.99 12.13
CA ASP A 35 -12.20 6.02 13.10
C ASP A 35 -11.72 5.69 14.52
N GLY A 36 -12.66 5.51 15.46
CA GLY A 36 -12.34 5.21 16.86
C GLY A 36 -11.69 3.84 17.11
N LYS A 37 -11.72 2.93 16.13
CA LYS A 37 -11.27 1.54 16.19
C LYS A 37 -9.98 1.32 15.39
N GLU A 38 -9.90 1.83 14.18
CA GLU A 38 -8.79 1.56 13.26
C GLU A 38 -8.55 2.67 12.23
N MET A 39 -7.40 2.57 11.57
CA MET A 39 -7.05 3.32 10.37
C MET A 39 -7.10 2.35 9.17
N SER A 40 -7.92 2.64 8.17
CA SER A 40 -7.96 1.93 6.90
C SER A 40 -7.13 2.67 5.85
N VAL A 41 -6.32 1.92 5.08
CA VAL A 41 -5.54 2.43 3.95
C VAL A 41 -5.96 1.67 2.70
N THR A 42 -6.44 2.41 1.70
CA THR A 42 -6.80 1.87 0.37
C THR A 42 -5.90 2.48 -0.68
N TYR A 43 -5.14 1.66 -1.40
CA TYR A 43 -4.35 2.08 -2.55
C TYR A 43 -5.25 2.10 -3.80
N ILE A 44 -5.35 3.24 -4.46
CA ILE A 44 -6.25 3.47 -5.58
C ILE A 44 -5.41 3.90 -6.79
N GLU A 45 -5.57 3.19 -7.90
CA GLU A 45 -5.02 3.60 -9.20
C GLU A 45 -5.84 4.77 -9.78
N ALA A 46 -5.21 5.63 -10.58
CA ALA A 46 -5.90 6.74 -11.25
C ALA A 46 -7.09 6.31 -12.15
N SER A 47 -7.16 5.03 -12.54
CA SER A 47 -8.32 4.42 -13.22
C SER A 47 -9.57 4.31 -12.32
N GLY A 48 -9.44 4.58 -11.01
CA GLY A 48 -10.45 4.33 -9.99
C GLY A 48 -10.39 2.92 -9.39
N LYS A 49 -9.54 2.04 -9.93
CA LYS A 49 -9.38 0.68 -9.41
C LYS A 49 -8.76 0.69 -8.01
N SER A 50 -9.45 0.05 -7.06
CA SER A 50 -8.85 -0.28 -5.76
C SER A 50 -7.84 -1.42 -5.93
N LEU A 51 -6.58 -1.14 -5.63
CA LEU A 51 -5.47 -2.08 -5.81
C LEU A 51 -5.24 -2.95 -4.57
N TYR A 52 -5.38 -2.37 -3.37
CA TYR A 52 -5.15 -3.04 -2.10
C TYR A 52 -5.81 -2.27 -0.95
N LYS A 53 -6.33 -2.98 0.05
CA LYS A 53 -6.86 -2.40 1.29
C LYS A 53 -6.33 -3.15 2.50
N THR A 54 -5.92 -2.42 3.53
CA THR A 54 -5.50 -2.97 4.82
C THR A 54 -5.97 -2.05 5.94
N SER A 55 -6.10 -2.59 7.16
CA SER A 55 -6.35 -1.78 8.35
C SER A 55 -5.22 -1.89 9.37
N LEU A 56 -5.07 -0.84 10.17
CA LEU A 56 -4.18 -0.77 11.32
C LEU A 56 -5.03 -0.50 12.56
N PRO A 57 -5.04 -1.41 13.55
CA PRO A 57 -5.83 -1.21 14.75
C PRO A 57 -5.29 -0.03 15.57
N ARG A 58 -6.19 0.69 16.25
CA ARG A 58 -5.81 1.69 17.25
C ARG A 58 -5.00 1.02 18.36
N ARG A 59 -3.85 1.58 18.69
CA ARG A 59 -2.98 1.11 19.79
C ARG A 59 -3.14 2.01 21.00
N SER A 60 -3.12 1.43 22.19
CA SER A 60 -3.00 2.21 23.43
C SER A 60 -1.62 2.85 23.50
N ARG A 61 -1.54 4.12 23.87
CA ARG A 61 -0.27 4.71 24.34
C ARG A 61 -0.09 4.24 25.78
N LEU A 62 0.68 3.18 25.96
CA LEU A 62 1.26 2.84 27.27
C LEU A 62 2.23 3.94 27.70
#